data_AF-A0A1W0WJN8-F1
#
_entry.id   AF-A0A1W0WJN8-F1
#
_cell.length_a   1.000
_cell.length_b   1.000
_cell.length_c   1.000
_cell.angle_alpha   90.00
_cell.angle_beta   90.00
_cell.angle_gamma   90.00
#
_symmetry.space_group_name_H-M   'P 1'
#
loop_
_entity.id
_entity.type
_entity.pdbx_description
1 polymer ?
#
loop_
_entity_poly.entity_id
_entity_poly.type
_entity_poly.pdbx_seq_one_letter_code
_entity_poly.pdbx_strand_id
1 'polypeptide(L)'
;MLNDLIVLLKPFETTTEELSASRTPTLHLVVNVFKAVCKHLEEYQSEYPSLIKVAELLLVNFKFIVQPEHTIACFLHSPFRRLEEDRNSLNPFAAVRSRLKNLAVVWFVD
;
A
#
# COMPACT_ATOMS: atom_id res chain seq x y z
N MET A 1 -11.07 4.34 20.22
CA MET A 1 -10.66 2.95 19.90
C MET A 1 -11.49 2.30 18.80
N LEU A 2 -12.79 2.01 18.97
CA LEU A 2 -13.60 1.37 17.90
C LEU A 2 -13.68 2.22 16.63
N ASN A 3 -13.91 3.52 16.78
CA ASN A 3 -13.93 4.46 15.66
C ASN A 3 -12.59 4.52 14.92
N ASP A 4 -11.48 4.51 15.66
CA ASP A 4 -10.13 4.55 15.05
C ASP A 4 -9.83 3.26 14.30
N LEU A 5 -10.27 2.11 14.84
CA LEU A 5 -10.19 0.84 14.12
C LEU A 5 -11.02 0.86 12.84
N ILE A 6 -12.22 1.45 12.85
CA ILE A 6 -13.04 1.62 11.64
C ILE A 6 -12.30 2.50 10.64
N VAL A 7 -11.71 3.61 11.07
CA VAL A 7 -10.92 4.52 10.21
C VAL A 7 -9.69 3.81 9.62
N LEU A 8 -9.03 2.96 10.40
CA LEU A 8 -7.90 2.15 9.95
C LEU A 8 -8.30 1.17 8.83
N LEU A 9 -9.47 0.54 8.95
CA LEU A 9 -9.91 -0.54 8.04
C LEU A 9 -10.71 -0.04 6.82
N LYS A 10 -11.36 1.12 6.90
CA LYS A 10 -12.24 1.67 5.85
C LYS A 10 -11.59 1.76 4.46
N PRO A 11 -10.30 2.11 4.31
CA PRO A 11 -9.66 2.11 2.99
C PRO A 11 -9.58 0.73 2.34
N PHE A 12 -9.49 -0.36 3.12
CA PHE A 12 -9.49 -1.72 2.59
C PHE A 12 -10.87 -2.14 2.08
N GLU A 13 -11.93 -1.76 2.79
CA GLU A 13 -13.31 -1.99 2.36
C GLU A 13 -13.59 -1.27 1.03
N THR A 14 -13.28 0.02 0.96
CA THR A 14 -13.45 0.84 -0.26
C THR A 14 -12.67 0.27 -1.44
N THR A 15 -11.41 -0.11 -1.20
CA THR A 15 -10.54 -0.77 -2.18
C THR A 15 -11.15 -2.07 -2.70
N THR A 16 -11.71 -2.88 -1.80
CA THR A 16 -12.28 -4.18 -2.15
C THR A 16 -13.51 -4.01 -3.03
N GLU A 17 -14.38 -3.05 -2.71
CA GLU A 17 -15.54 -2.70 -3.53
C GLU A 17 -15.14 -2.20 -4.92
N GLU A 18 -14.18 -1.28 -4.98
CA GLU A 18 -13.69 -0.73 -6.25
C GLU A 18 -13.05 -1.81 -7.14
N LEU A 19 -12.22 -2.68 -6.57
CA LEU A 19 -11.50 -3.71 -7.34
C LEU A 19 -12.39 -4.90 -7.72
N SER A 20 -13.44 -5.19 -6.97
CA SER A 20 -14.38 -6.29 -7.24
C SER A 20 -15.50 -5.93 -8.22
N ALA A 21 -15.54 -4.70 -8.73
CA ALA A 21 -16.55 -4.27 -9.69
C ALA A 21 -16.49 -5.12 -10.98
N SER A 22 -17.55 -5.89 -11.22
CA SER A 22 -17.64 -6.84 -12.35
C SER A 22 -17.99 -6.19 -13.70
N ARG A 23 -18.43 -4.93 -13.68
CA ARG A 23 -18.94 -4.22 -14.87
C ARG A 23 -17.99 -3.17 -15.43
N THR A 24 -16.88 -2.90 -14.74
CA THR A 24 -15.88 -1.91 -15.14
C THR A 24 -14.49 -2.52 -15.06
N PRO A 25 -13.57 -2.24 -16.00
CA PRO A 25 -12.20 -2.74 -15.89
C PRO A 25 -11.51 -2.11 -14.67
N THR A 26 -11.11 -2.91 -13.67
CA THR A 26 -10.52 -2.40 -12.41
C THR A 26 -9.02 -2.69 -12.30
N LEU A 27 -8.47 -3.50 -13.21
CA LEU A 27 -7.05 -3.92 -13.20
C LEU A 27 -6.07 -2.73 -13.19
N HIS A 28 -6.47 -1.62 -13.82
CA HIS A 28 -5.72 -0.37 -13.91
C HIS A 28 -5.76 0.47 -12.63
N LEU A 29 -6.57 0.11 -11.63
CA LEU A 29 -6.67 0.80 -10.34
C LEU A 29 -5.74 0.18 -9.30
N VAL A 30 -5.39 -1.09 -9.49
CA VAL A 30 -4.64 -1.92 -8.53
C VAL A 30 -3.38 -1.24 -8.00
N VAL A 31 -2.56 -0.63 -8.87
CA VAL A 31 -1.31 0.03 -8.44
C VAL A 31 -1.58 1.27 -7.59
N ASN A 32 -2.55 2.09 -7.98
CA ASN A 32 -2.86 3.34 -7.28
C ASN A 32 -3.52 3.07 -5.94
N VAL A 33 -4.43 2.10 -5.91
CA VAL A 33 -5.14 1.69 -4.71
C VAL A 33 -4.16 1.06 -3.71
N PHE A 34 -3.23 0.22 -4.17
CA PHE A 34 -2.16 -0.31 -3.31
C PHE A 34 -1.31 0.82 -2.70
N LYS A 35 -0.87 1.80 -3.51
CA LYS A 35 -0.12 2.96 -3.02
C LYS A 35 -0.91 3.76 -1.98
N ALA A 36 -2.20 3.97 -2.21
CA ALA A 36 -3.06 4.71 -1.29
C ALA A 36 -3.23 3.99 0.06
N VAL A 37 -3.42 2.68 0.05
CA VAL A 37 -3.51 1.86 1.27
C VAL A 37 -2.19 1.87 2.04
N CYS A 38 -1.04 1.69 1.37
CA CYS A 38 0.26 1.76 2.04
C CYS A 38 0.49 3.13 2.67
N LYS A 39 0.22 4.21 1.93
CA LYS A 39 0.36 5.57 2.45
C LYS A 39 -0.53 5.82 3.67
N HIS A 40 -1.78 5.38 3.62
CA HIS A 40 -2.71 5.50 4.75
C HIS A 40 -2.18 4.79 6.01
N LEU A 41 -1.66 3.57 5.87
CA LEU A 41 -1.10 2.84 7.00
C LEU A 41 0.20 3.47 7.54
N GLU A 42 1.06 4.00 6.67
CA GLU A 42 2.30 4.69 7.05
C GLU A 42 2.04 6.01 7.79
N GLU A 43 0.98 6.72 7.39
CA GLU A 43 0.58 8.00 7.98
C GLU A 43 -0.45 7.84 9.11
N TYR A 44 -0.86 6.61 9.43
CA TYR A 44 -1.89 6.34 10.43
C TYR A 44 -1.44 6.76 11.83
N GLN A 45 -2.24 7.61 12.46
CA GLN A 45 -2.02 8.09 13.82
C GLN A 45 -3.22 7.72 14.71
N SER A 46 -2.92 7.35 15.95
CA SER A 46 -3.91 6.96 16.94
C SER A 46 -3.33 7.17 18.34
N GLU A 47 -4.16 7.62 19.28
CA GLU A 47 -3.79 7.72 20.70
C GLU A 47 -3.57 6.33 21.34
N TYR A 48 -4.03 5.26 20.68
CA TYR A 48 -3.89 3.88 21.11
C TYR A 48 -2.70 3.21 20.42
N PRO A 49 -1.61 2.87 21.14
CA PRO A 49 -0.42 2.24 20.57
C PRO A 49 -0.68 0.87 19.94
N SER A 50 -1.70 0.14 20.44
CA SER A 50 -2.12 -1.15 19.88
C SER A 50 -2.60 -1.02 18.44
N LEU A 51 -3.28 0.08 18.09
CA LEU A 51 -3.76 0.31 16.72
C LEU A 51 -2.64 0.72 15.78
N ILE A 52 -1.64 1.45 16.26
CA ILE A 52 -0.41 1.75 15.49
C ILE A 52 0.29 0.43 15.14
N LYS A 53 0.44 -0.47 16.13
CA LYS A 53 1.04 -1.78 15.91
C LYS A 53 0.24 -2.64 14.92
N VAL A 54 -1.09 -2.53 14.92
CA VAL A 54 -1.94 -3.18 13.90
C VAL A 54 -1.67 -2.59 12.53
N ALA A 55 -1.56 -1.26 12.38
CA ALA A 55 -1.23 -0.62 11.10
C ALA A 55 0.14 -1.07 10.56
N GLU A 56 1.16 -1.14 11.43
CA GLU A 56 2.49 -1.67 11.09
C GLU A 56 2.42 -3.15 10.66
N LEU A 57 1.68 -3.98 11.40
CA LEU A 57 1.49 -5.39 11.04
C LEU A 57 0.76 -5.55 9.71
N LEU A 58 -0.23 -4.70 9.43
CA LEU A 58 -0.91 -4.68 8.14
C LEU A 58 0.07 -4.29 7.03
N LEU A 59 0.93 -3.29 7.20
CA LEU A 59 1.97 -2.96 6.20
C LEU A 59 2.90 -4.13 5.88
N VAL A 60 3.31 -4.88 6.92
CA VAL A 60 4.24 -6.01 6.75
C VAL A 60 3.55 -7.22 6.12
N ASN A 61 2.31 -7.51 6.51
CA ASN A 61 1.60 -8.72 6.10
C ASN A 61 0.71 -8.53 4.88
N PHE A 62 0.36 -7.30 4.52
CA PHE A 62 -0.39 -6.98 3.30
C PHE A 62 0.52 -7.11 2.07
N LYS A 63 0.82 -8.37 1.73
CA LYS A 63 1.62 -8.77 0.58
C LYS A 63 0.75 -8.70 -0.67
N PHE A 64 0.56 -7.50 -1.19
CA PHE A 64 -0.07 -7.31 -2.49
C PHE A 64 1.00 -7.44 -3.59
N ILE A 65 0.83 -8.40 -4.50
CA ILE A 65 1.78 -8.62 -5.60
C ILE A 65 1.29 -7.84 -6.82
N VAL A 66 1.95 -6.72 -7.10
CA VAL A 66 1.76 -5.99 -8.35
C VAL A 66 2.45 -6.76 -9.48
N GLN A 67 1.66 -7.48 -10.27
CA GLN A 67 2.10 -8.13 -11.51
C GLN A 67 2.24 -7.13 -12.67
N PRO A 68 3.04 -7.43 -13.71
CA PRO A 68 3.24 -6.55 -14.88
C PRO A 68 1.95 -6.08 -15.56
N GLU A 69 0.92 -6.92 -15.58
CA GLU A 69 -0.38 -6.66 -16.19
C GLU A 69 -1.11 -5.49 -15.52
N HIS A 70 -0.95 -5.33 -14.20
CA HIS A 70 -1.48 -4.18 -13.47
C HIS A 70 -0.81 -2.88 -13.93
N THR A 71 0.51 -2.90 -14.09
CA THR A 71 1.28 -1.74 -14.56
C THR A 71 0.91 -1.36 -15.98
N ILE A 72 0.76 -2.36 -16.86
CA ILE A 72 0.32 -2.16 -18.25
C ILE A 72 -1.11 -1.60 -18.28
N ALA A 73 -2.03 -2.17 -17.50
CA ALA A 73 -3.40 -1.69 -17.42
C ALA A 73 -3.47 -0.25 -16.91
N CYS A 74 -2.70 0.09 -15.87
CA CYS A 74 -2.54 1.48 -15.41
C CYS A 74 -2.08 2.38 -16.54
N PHE A 75 -1.04 2.00 -17.29
CA PHE A 75 -0.48 2.81 -18.38
C PHE A 75 -1.46 3.04 -19.54
N LEU A 76 -2.28 2.02 -19.87
CA LEU A 76 -3.27 2.10 -20.94
C LEU A 76 -4.45 3.01 -20.58
N HIS A 77 -4.67 3.30 -19.30
CA HIS A 77 -5.72 4.19 -18.86
C HIS A 77 -5.27 5.66 -18.95
N SER A 78 -5.95 6.45 -19.80
CA SER A 78 -5.53 7.82 -20.19
C SER A 78 -5.19 8.77 -19.02
N PRO A 79 -5.90 8.77 -17.88
CA PRO A 79 -5.53 9.56 -16.68
C PRO A 79 -4.18 9.20 -16.06
N PHE A 80 -3.66 7.99 -16.27
CA PHE A 80 -2.47 7.46 -15.59
C PHE A 80 -1.25 7.32 -16.52
N ARG A 81 -1.38 7.72 -17.80
CA ARG A 81 -0.31 7.71 -18.81
C ARG A 81 0.92 8.56 -18.42
N ARG A 82 0.79 9.48 -17.44
CA ARG A 82 1.88 10.34 -16.93
C ARG A 82 2.82 9.69 -15.90
N LEU A 83 2.59 8.43 -15.51
CA LEU A 83 3.46 7.71 -14.58
C LEU A 83 4.89 7.42 -15.11
N GLU A 84 5.20 7.76 -16.37
CA GLU A 84 6.57 7.64 -16.92
C GLU A 84 7.57 8.62 -16.30
N GLU A 85 7.15 9.77 -15.76
CA GLU A 85 8.07 10.70 -15.08
C GLU A 85 8.64 10.12 -13.77
N ASP A 86 8.02 9.05 -13.27
CA ASP A 86 8.31 8.45 -11.97
C ASP A 86 8.90 7.04 -12.12
N ARG A 87 9.51 6.71 -13.27
CA ARG A 87 10.20 5.41 -13.49
C ARG A 87 11.31 5.12 -12.48
N ASN A 88 11.86 6.16 -11.83
CA ASN A 88 12.82 6.04 -10.72
C ASN A 88 12.15 5.74 -9.36
N SER A 89 10.82 5.86 -9.21
CA SER A 89 10.08 5.58 -7.97
C SER A 89 9.56 4.14 -7.88
N LEU A 90 9.68 3.35 -8.96
CA LEU A 90 9.19 1.97 -9.06
C LEU A 90 9.96 0.94 -8.23
N ASN A 91 10.88 1.37 -7.37
CA ASN A 91 11.36 0.54 -6.27
C ASN A 91 10.95 1.11 -4.90
N PRO A 92 9.62 1.22 -4.61
CA PRO A 92 9.16 1.67 -3.29
C PRO A 92 9.63 0.71 -2.18
N PHE A 93 9.96 -0.53 -2.54
CA PHE A 93 10.53 -1.52 -1.63
C PHE A 93 12.04 -1.40 -1.41
N ALA A 94 12.79 -0.61 -2.18
CA ALA A 94 14.22 -0.41 -1.93
C ALA A 94 14.48 0.51 -0.74
N ALA A 95 13.74 1.62 -0.64
CA ALA A 95 13.82 2.54 0.49
C ALA A 95 13.31 1.87 1.79
N VAL A 96 12.21 1.12 1.71
CA VAL A 96 11.68 0.35 2.84
C VAL A 96 12.62 -0.81 3.22
N ARG A 97 13.18 -1.57 2.26
CA ARG A 97 14.22 -2.59 2.57
C ARG A 97 15.49 -2.00 3.16
N SER A 98 15.92 -0.82 2.71
CA SER A 98 17.10 -0.15 3.27
C SER A 98 16.84 0.30 4.71
N ARG A 99 15.67 0.88 5.00
CA ARG A 99 15.26 1.21 6.38
C ARG A 99 15.12 -0.02 7.26
N LEU A 100 14.53 -1.11 6.76
CA LEU A 100 14.40 -2.37 7.49
C LEU A 100 15.74 -3.09 7.70
N LYS A 101 16.70 -3.00 6.77
CA LYS A 101 18.06 -3.51 6.98
C LYS A 101 18.77 -2.77 8.11
N ASN A 102 18.61 -1.44 8.20
CA ASN A 102 19.19 -0.66 9.29
C ASN A 102 18.53 -0.94 10.64
N LEU A 103 17.23 -1.29 10.65
CA LEU A 103 16.52 -1.72 11.87
C LEU A 103 16.85 -3.18 12.25
N ALA A 104 17.11 -4.06 11.29
CA ALA A 104 17.49 -5.45 11.53
C ALA A 104 18.92 -5.61 12.08
N VAL A 105 19.81 -4.63 11.83
CA VAL A 105 21.16 -4.59 12.44
C VAL A 105 21.09 -4.33 13.96
N VAL A 106 19.95 -3.88 14.49
CA VAL A 106 19.75 -3.68 15.95
C VAL A 106 19.28 -4.97 16.65
N TRP A 107 19.00 -6.06 15.92
CA TRP A 107 18.43 -7.30 16.47
C TRP A 107 19.29 -8.56 16.29
N PHE A 108 20.56 -8.41 15.91
CA PHE A 108 21.54 -9.50 16.01
C PHE A 108 22.82 -8.97 16.67
N VAL A 109 22.77 -8.91 18.00
CA VAL A 109 23.96 -9.03 18.85
C VAL A 109 23.83 -10.41 19.48
N ASP A 110 24.61 -11.35 18.96
CA ASP A 110 25.15 -12.46 19.75
C ASP A 110 26.58 -12.06 20.17
#